data_AF-A0A498GVY1-F1
#
_entry.id   AF-A0A498GVY1-F1
#
_cell.length_a   1.000
_cell.length_b   1.000
_cell.length_c   1.000
_cell.angle_alpha   90.00
_cell.angle_beta   90.00
_cell.angle_gamma   90.00
#
_symmetry.space_group_name_H-M   'P 1'
#
loop_
_entity.id
_entity.type
_entity.pdbx_description
1 polymer ?
#
loop_
_entity_poly.entity_id
_entity_poly.type
_entity_poly.pdbx_seq_one_letter_code
_entity_poly.pdbx_strand_id
1 'polypeptide(L)' 'MYFFLAGRYELTVPYPTEDLIAGEIQFDTAPVGPYVVSYGDTTKEVRVSEEAVLNGDEIKI' A
#
# COMPACT_ATOMS: atom_id res chain seq x y z
N MET A 1 -13.22 -8.94 -19.43
CA MET A 1 -13.48 -10.30 -18.90
C MET A 1 -12.32 -10.63 -17.97
N TYR A 2 -12.50 -10.52 -16.66
CA TYR A 2 -11.45 -10.83 -15.68
C TYR A 2 -11.66 -12.26 -15.18
N PHE A 3 -10.64 -13.10 -15.36
CA PHE A 3 -10.59 -14.44 -14.79
C PHE A 3 -10.22 -14.32 -13.30
N PHE A 4 -11.07 -14.81 -12.41
CA PHE A 4 -10.75 -14.89 -10.98
C PHE A 4 -9.74 -16.03 -10.75
N LEU A 5 -8.54 -15.70 -10.28
CA LEU A 5 -7.52 -16.67 -9.86
C LEU A 5 -7.64 -16.94 -8.35
N ALA A 6 -7.92 -18.19 -7.97
CA ALA A 6 -7.36 -18.90 -6.82
C ALA A 6 -7.20 -18.16 -5.46
N GLY A 7 -8.17 -17.35 -5.02
CA GLY A 7 -8.12 -16.73 -3.68
C GLY A 7 -7.04 -15.66 -3.50
N ARG A 8 -6.51 -15.09 -4.59
CA ARG A 8 -5.61 -13.92 -4.54
C ARG A 8 -6.43 -12.64 -4.52
N TYR A 9 -6.05 -11.70 -3.67
CA TYR A 9 -6.54 -10.33 -3.67
C TYR A 9 -5.41 -9.38 -4.09
N GLU A 10 -5.78 -8.30 -4.78
CA GLU A 10 -4.86 -7.26 -5.23
C GLU A 10 -5.50 -5.91 -4.91
N LEU A 11 -4.77 -5.06 -4.20
CA LEU A 11 -5.20 -3.73 -3.81
C LEU A 11 -4.16 -2.71 -4.28
N THR A 12 -4.59 -1.71 -5.03
CA THR A 12 -3.76 -0.54 -5.36
C THR A 12 -4.03 0.53 -4.31
N VAL A 13 -2.97 1.02 -3.66
CA VAL A 13 -3.06 2.05 -2.63
C VAL A 13 -2.29 3.31 -3.05
N PRO A 14 -2.85 4.52 -2.87
CA PRO A 14 -2.27 5.73 -3.45
C PRO A 14 -1.38 6.52 -2.49
N TYR A 15 -1.36 6.19 -1.20
CA TYR A 15 -0.60 6.94 -0.20
C TYR A 15 0.55 6.15 0.38
N PRO A 16 1.77 6.73 0.46
CA PRO A 16 2.83 6.17 1.26
C PRO A 16 2.47 6.26 2.75
N THR A 17 3.04 5.34 3.52
CA THR A 17 2.86 5.24 4.98
C THR A 17 4.21 5.25 5.72
N GLU A 18 5.30 5.33 4.98
CA GLU A 18 6.64 5.60 5.48
C GLU A 18 7.03 7.06 5.22
N ASP A 19 8.20 7.46 5.71
CA ASP A 19 8.70 8.83 5.59
C ASP A 19 8.77 9.26 4.11
N LEU A 20 8.34 10.49 3.86
CA LEU A 20 8.40 11.09 2.54
C LEU A 20 9.85 11.47 2.19
N ILE A 21 10.18 11.30 0.92
CA ILE A 21 11.40 11.78 0.28
C ILE A 21 11.33 13.31 0.27
N ALA A 22 12.28 13.94 0.97
CA ALA A 22 12.32 15.37 1.11
C ALA A 22 12.42 16.06 -0.26
N GLY A 23 11.38 16.83 -0.61
CA GLY A 23 11.35 17.66 -1.81
C GLY A 23 10.58 17.08 -3.00
N GLU A 24 10.03 15.87 -2.90
CA GLU A 24 9.24 15.27 -3.99
C GLU A 24 7.72 15.40 -3.77
N ILE A 25 7.23 15.01 -2.59
CA ILE A 25 5.79 15.08 -2.28
C ILE A 25 5.54 15.91 -1.01
N GLN A 26 4.72 16.97 -1.16
CA GLN A 26 4.11 17.70 -0.05
C GLN A 26 2.60 17.58 -0.15
N PHE A 27 2.03 16.55 0.48
CA PHE A 27 0.60 16.52 0.70
C PHE A 27 0.28 17.21 2.03
N ASP A 28 -0.78 18.03 2.05
CA ASP A 28 -1.35 18.57 3.30
C ASP A 28 -2.09 17.48 4.11
N THR A 29 -2.03 16.22 3.66
CA THR A 29 -2.71 15.07 4.26
C THR A 29 -1.81 13.84 4.12
N ALA A 30 -1.61 13.12 5.23
CA ALA A 30 -0.88 11.86 5.26
C ALA A 30 -1.67 10.83 6.07
N PRO A 31 -1.54 9.53 5.74
CA PRO A 31 -2.03 8.47 6.63
C PRO A 31 -1.41 8.61 8.02
N VAL A 32 -2.21 8.34 9.06
CA VAL A 32 -1.76 8.39 10.46
C VAL A 32 -0.96 7.14 10.89
N GLY A 33 -0.85 6.14 10.01
CA GLY A 33 -0.22 4.86 10.30
C GLY A 33 -0.20 3.93 9.08
N PRO A 34 0.26 2.68 9.24
CA PRO A 34 0.35 1.70 8.16
C PRO A 34 -1.04 1.27 7.66
N TYR A 35 -1.08 0.67 6.47
CA TYR A 35 -2.28 -0.07 6.06
C TYR A 35 -2.44 -1.31 6.93
N VAL A 36 -3.67 -1.59 7.35
CA VAL A 36 -4.01 -2.82 8.07
C VAL A 36 -4.83 -3.71 7.15
N VAL A 37 -4.24 -4.82 6.71
CA VAL A 37 -4.89 -5.81 5.84
C VAL A 37 -5.33 -6.99 6.69
N SER A 38 -6.63 -7.31 6.65
CA SER A 38 -7.20 -8.44 7.38
C SER A 38 -7.88 -9.43 6.44
N TYR A 39 -7.58 -10.72 6.61
CA TYR A 39 -8.18 -11.81 5.83
C TYR A 39 -8.30 -13.08 6.70
N GLY A 40 -9.53 -13.62 6.80
CA GLY A 40 -9.83 -14.67 7.77
C GLY A 40 -9.48 -14.21 9.18
N ASP A 41 -8.67 -15.00 9.88
CA ASP A 41 -8.18 -14.71 11.24
C ASP A 41 -6.80 -14.03 11.25
N THR A 42 -6.29 -13.60 10.09
CA THR A 42 -4.98 -12.94 9.95
C THR A 42 -5.14 -11.44 9.81
N THR A 43 -4.29 -10.68 10.51
CA THR A 43 -4.14 -9.23 10.35
C THR A 43 -2.66 -8.90 10.16
N LYS A 44 -2.34 -8.05 9.17
CA LYS A 44 -0.99 -7.56 8.90
C LYS A 44 -0.96 -6.05 8.76
N GLU A 45 0.07 -5.44 9.34
CA GLU A 45 0.46 -4.07 9.00
C GLU A 45 1.34 -4.08 7.74
N VAL A 46 1.01 -3.24 6.77
CA VAL A 46 1.75 -3.06 5.53
C VAL A 46 2.20 -1.61 5.45
N ARG A 47 3.52 -1.42 5.46
CA ARG A 47 4.16 -0.13 5.22
C ARG A 47 4.49 -0.02 3.73
N VAL A 48 4.32 1.17 3.19
CA VAL A 48 4.43 1.48 1.76
C VAL A 48 5.31 2.73 1.63
N SER A 49 6.46 2.58 1.01
CA SER A 49 7.37 3.70 0.71
C SER A 49 6.79 4.62 -0.38
N GLU A 50 7.22 5.87 -0.41
CA GLU A 50 6.89 6.81 -1.48
C GLU A 50 7.32 6.32 -2.87
N GLU A 51 8.53 5.76 -2.96
CA GLU A 51 9.06 5.19 -4.21
C GLU A 51 8.13 4.11 -4.79
N ALA A 52 7.66 3.18 -3.94
CA ALA A 52 6.72 2.14 -4.34
C ALA A 52 5.40 2.70 -4.90
N VAL A 53 4.91 3.83 -4.36
CA VAL A 53 3.72 4.50 -4.89
C VAL A 53 4.02 5.15 -6.24
N LEU A 54 5.15 5.85 -6.36
CA LEU A 54 5.53 6.55 -7.59
C LEU A 54 5.82 5.60 -8.75
N ASN A 55 6.44 4.45 -8.47
CA ASN A 55 6.79 3.45 -9.47
C ASN A 55 5.67 2.44 -9.75
N GLY A 56 4.67 2.35 -8.87
CA GLY A 56 3.61 1.35 -8.95
C GLY A 56 4.09 -0.06 -8.59
N ASP A 57 4.98 -0.18 -7.60
CA ASP A 57 5.60 -1.43 -7.21
C ASP A 57 4.60 -2.40 -6.55
N GLU A 58 4.84 -3.70 -6.73
CA GLU A 58 4.07 -4.76 -6.07
C GLU A 58 4.68 -5.16 -4.71
N ILE A 59 3.89 -5.07 -3.65
CA ILE A 59 4.23 -5.59 -2.32
C ILE A 59 3.48 -6.90 -2.07
N LYS A 60 4.22 -7.99 -1.84
CA LYS A 60 3.65 -9.31 -1.53
C LYS A 60 3.62 -9.54 -0.02
N ILE A 61 2.45 -9.92 0.50
CA ILE A 61 2.17 -10.15 1.92
C ILE A 61 1.64 -11.56 2.18
#